data_AF-A0A0E9X868-F1
#
_entry.id   AF-A0A0E9X868-F1
#
_cell.length_a   1.000
_cell.length_b   1.000
_cell.length_c   1.000
_cell.angle_alpha   90.00
_cell.angle_beta   90.00
_cell.angle_gamma   90.00
#
_symmetry.space_group_name_H-M   'P 1'
#
loop_
_entity.id
_entity.type
_entity.pdbx_description
1 polymer ?
#
loop_
_entity_poly.entity_id
_entity_poly.type
_entity_poly.pdbx_seq_one_letter_code
_entity_poly.pdbx_strand_id
1 'polypeptide(L)'
;MELIQSIKNFLQNDESKFNEFKTYSGQFRQGVISAAQYHKSCRDLLGENFKKVFNELLVLLPDTDKQQELLAAHGDYRVLEKQSGSKPKKNKKNAWQTGSTNCNLELECQVCPTCRQVVAQKDFSAHKTLHMGDDDFPSLQSISKIIS
;
A
#
# COMPACT_ATOMS: atom_id res chain seq x y z
N MET A 1 6.84 11.36 -13.47
CA MET A 1 5.43 11.82 -13.61
C MET A 1 4.67 10.95 -14.63
N GLU A 2 4.84 9.62 -14.61
CA GLU A 2 4.34 8.76 -15.69
C GLU A 2 3.05 8.00 -15.32
N LEU A 3 2.74 7.85 -14.02
CA LEU A 3 1.55 7.13 -13.57
C LEU A 3 0.25 7.71 -14.14
N ILE A 4 0.07 9.03 -14.06
CA ILE A 4 -1.14 9.69 -14.53
C ILE A 4 -1.36 9.48 -16.04
N GLN A 5 -0.29 9.56 -16.83
CA GLN A 5 -0.35 9.30 -18.28
C GLN A 5 -0.65 7.82 -18.56
N SER A 6 -0.05 6.91 -17.79
CA SER A 6 -0.30 5.48 -17.89
C SER A 6 -1.77 5.15 -17.60
N ILE A 7 -2.34 5.70 -16.52
CA ILE A 7 -3.76 5.56 -16.17
C ILE A 7 -4.66 6.12 -17.28
N LYS A 8 -4.35 7.31 -17.81
CA LYS A 8 -5.09 7.87 -18.96
C LYS A 8 -5.05 6.91 -20.16
N ASN A 9 -3.91 6.31 -20.46
CA ASN A 9 -3.78 5.35 -21.56
C ASN A 9 -4.59 4.07 -21.31
N PHE A 10 -4.56 3.52 -20.09
CA PHE A 10 -5.39 2.36 -19.73
C PHE A 10 -6.88 2.64 -19.81
N LEU A 11 -7.29 3.89 -19.57
CA LEU A 11 -8.66 4.36 -19.73
C LEU A 11 -8.99 4.80 -21.16
N GLN A 12 -8.14 4.50 -22.14
CA GLN A 12 -8.32 4.91 -23.55
C GLN A 12 -8.49 6.42 -23.74
N ASN A 13 -7.87 7.20 -22.87
CA ASN A 13 -7.96 8.65 -22.80
C ASN A 13 -9.38 9.19 -22.52
N ASP A 14 -10.25 8.37 -21.93
CA ASP A 14 -11.59 8.75 -21.48
C ASP A 14 -11.48 9.71 -20.28
N GLU A 15 -11.79 10.98 -20.52
CA GLU A 15 -11.69 12.03 -19.51
C GLU A 15 -12.70 11.85 -18.37
N SER A 16 -13.88 11.26 -18.64
CA SER A 16 -14.90 11.07 -17.60
C SER A 16 -14.45 10.01 -16.60
N LYS A 17 -14.01 8.85 -17.08
CA LYS A 17 -13.47 7.77 -16.23
C LYS A 17 -12.23 8.23 -15.47
N PHE A 18 -11.36 9.00 -16.13
CA PHE A 18 -10.17 9.55 -15.50
C PHE A 18 -10.51 10.58 -14.42
N ASN A 19 -11.54 11.40 -14.63
CA ASN A 19 -12.02 12.33 -13.61
C ASN A 19 -12.67 11.59 -12.43
N GLU A 20 -13.42 10.53 -12.69
CA GLU A 20 -13.99 9.66 -11.64
C GLU A 20 -12.88 9.03 -10.79
N PHE A 21 -11.83 8.50 -11.43
CA PHE A 21 -10.65 7.98 -10.73
C PHE A 21 -10.02 9.04 -9.81
N LYS A 22 -9.86 10.28 -10.28
CA LYS A 22 -9.35 11.39 -9.44
C LYS A 22 -10.28 11.69 -8.27
N THR A 23 -11.59 11.73 -8.52
CA THR A 23 -12.59 11.99 -7.49
C THR A 23 -12.51 10.92 -6.40
N TYR A 24 -12.50 9.64 -6.76
CA TYR A 24 -12.34 8.54 -5.81
C TYR A 24 -11.00 8.62 -5.06
N SER A 25 -9.91 8.95 -5.76
CA SER A 25 -8.59 9.13 -5.14
C SER A 25 -8.58 10.26 -4.10
N GLY A 26 -9.23 11.38 -4.42
CA GLY A 26 -9.39 12.51 -3.50
C GLY A 26 -10.27 12.16 -2.30
N GLN A 27 -11.41 11.52 -2.54
CA GLN A 27 -12.34 11.07 -1.50
C GLN A 27 -11.70 10.08 -0.54
N PHE A 28 -10.89 9.15 -1.04
CA PHE A 28 -10.19 8.17 -0.20
C PHE A 28 -9.19 8.85 0.74
N ARG A 29 -8.39 9.79 0.22
CA ARG A 29 -7.45 10.58 1.03
C ARG A 29 -8.16 11.43 2.08
N GLN A 30 -9.32 12.00 1.73
CA GLN A 30 -10.16 12.75 2.65
C GLN A 30 -10.91 11.85 3.66
N GLY A 31 -10.82 10.52 3.53
CA GLY A 31 -11.54 9.57 4.37
C GLY A 31 -13.04 9.50 4.11
N VAL A 32 -13.52 10.02 2.98
CA VAL A 32 -14.93 10.00 2.58
C VAL A 32 -15.37 8.59 2.17
N ILE A 33 -14.47 7.83 1.55
CA ILE A 33 -14.69 6.43 1.17
C ILE A 33 -13.66 5.52 1.86
N SER A 34 -14.06 4.28 2.14
CA SER A 34 -13.17 3.28 2.73
C SER A 34 -12.17 2.72 1.71
N ALA A 35 -11.04 2.16 2.18
CA ALA A 35 -10.07 1.49 1.31
C ALA A 35 -10.69 0.38 0.45
N ALA A 36 -11.61 -0.40 1.02
CA ALA A 36 -12.30 -1.48 0.30
C ALA A 36 -13.18 -0.96 -0.84
N GLN A 37 -13.88 0.16 -0.62
CA GLN A 37 -14.68 0.82 -1.66
C GLN A 37 -13.79 1.43 -2.74
N TYR A 38 -12.75 2.17 -2.34
CA TYR A 38 -11.80 2.77 -3.27
C TYR A 38 -11.15 1.71 -4.17
N HIS A 39 -10.65 0.62 -3.58
CA HIS A 39 -10.07 -0.50 -4.30
C HIS A 39 -11.07 -1.09 -5.32
N LYS A 40 -12.33 -1.27 -4.93
CA LYS A 40 -13.38 -1.77 -5.82
C LYS A 40 -13.65 -0.82 -6.99
N SER A 41 -13.85 0.48 -6.72
CA SER A 41 -14.14 1.47 -7.76
C SER A 41 -13.00 1.59 -8.76
N CYS A 42 -11.75 1.59 -8.30
CA CYS A 42 -10.61 1.62 -9.20
C CYS A 42 -10.47 0.32 -10.01
N ARG A 43 -10.74 -0.84 -9.41
CA ARG A 43 -10.75 -2.12 -10.13
C ARG A 43 -11.88 -2.18 -11.18
N ASP A 44 -13.04 -1.59 -10.90
CA ASP A 44 -14.15 -1.52 -11.85
C ASP A 44 -13.80 -0.62 -13.05
N LEU A 45 -13.17 0.54 -12.79
CA LEU A 45 -12.74 1.48 -13.82
C LEU A 45 -11.57 0.97 -14.68
N LEU A 46 -10.53 0.41 -14.06
CA LEU A 46 -9.27 0.04 -14.72
C LEU A 46 -9.17 -1.46 -15.04
N GLY A 47 -10.06 -2.28 -14.49
CA GLY A 47 -10.06 -3.73 -14.66
C GLY A 47 -8.76 -4.38 -14.18
N GLU A 48 -8.21 -5.26 -15.01
CA GLU A 48 -6.96 -5.97 -14.73
C GLU A 48 -5.73 -5.05 -14.73
N ASN A 49 -5.79 -3.93 -15.46
CA ASN A 49 -4.70 -2.94 -15.48
C ASN A 49 -4.55 -2.23 -14.15
N PHE A 50 -5.59 -2.25 -13.29
CA PHE A 50 -5.53 -1.72 -11.94
C PHE A 50 -4.34 -2.29 -11.17
N LYS A 51 -4.08 -3.61 -11.27
CA LYS A 51 -2.96 -4.25 -10.55
C LYS A 51 -1.60 -3.65 -10.92
N LYS A 52 -1.42 -3.27 -12.19
CA LYS A 52 -0.18 -2.66 -12.70
C LYS A 52 0.04 -1.25 -12.17
N VAL A 53 -1.04 -0.48 -12.04
CA VAL A 53 -0.98 0.90 -11.53
C VAL A 53 -1.13 0.99 -10.01
N PHE A 54 -1.66 -0.04 -9.37
CA PHE A 54 -1.96 -0.06 -7.94
C PHE A 54 -0.69 0.12 -7.11
N ASN A 55 0.40 -0.56 -7.47
CA ASN A 55 1.66 -0.45 -6.73
C ASN A 55 2.19 0.99 -6.74
N GLU A 56 2.27 1.60 -7.93
CA GLU A 56 2.72 2.98 -8.10
C GLU A 56 1.76 3.98 -7.42
N LEU A 57 0.45 3.75 -7.50
CA LEU A 57 -0.57 4.56 -6.84
C LEU A 57 -0.45 4.51 -5.31
N LEU A 58 -0.18 3.32 -4.76
CA LEU A 58 -0.05 3.09 -3.33
C LEU A 58 1.15 3.85 -2.77
N VAL A 59 2.32 3.73 -3.41
CA VAL A 59 3.55 4.38 -2.94
C VAL A 59 3.53 5.91 -3.12
N LEU A 60 2.65 6.43 -3.99
CA LEU A 60 2.47 7.87 -4.20
C LEU A 60 1.52 8.54 -3.20
N LEU A 61 0.77 7.77 -2.40
CA LEU A 61 -0.04 8.35 -1.34
C LEU A 61 0.88 8.97 -0.26
N PRO A 62 0.67 10.24 0.13
CA PRO A 62 1.46 10.86 1.20
C PRO A 62 1.12 10.31 2.59
N ASP A 63 -0.07 9.73 2.74
CA ASP A 63 -0.64 9.32 4.02
C ASP A 63 -0.30 7.85 4.34
N THR A 64 0.58 7.63 5.32
CA THR A 64 1.05 6.28 5.70
C THR A 64 -0.09 5.37 6.18
N ASP A 65 -1.04 5.90 6.95
CA ASP A 65 -2.22 5.13 7.40
C ASP A 65 -3.07 4.65 6.23
N LYS A 66 -3.27 5.51 5.22
CA LYS A 66 -4.06 5.19 4.03
C LYS A 66 -3.37 4.16 3.15
N GLN A 67 -2.04 4.19 3.08
CA GLN A 67 -1.27 3.14 2.42
C GLN A 67 -1.50 1.77 3.08
N GLN A 68 -1.45 1.71 4.41
CA GLN A 68 -1.69 0.45 5.13
C GLN A 68 -3.13 -0.05 4.96
N GLU A 69 -4.11 0.86 5.08
CA GLU A 69 -5.53 0.54 4.91
C GLU A 69 -5.81 -0.04 3.52
N LEU A 70 -5.23 0.57 2.48
CA LEU A 70 -5.40 0.14 1.10
C LEU A 70 -4.67 -1.17 0.78
N LEU A 71 -3.48 -1.37 1.35
CA LEU A 71 -2.74 -2.62 1.21
C LEU A 71 -3.49 -3.79 1.87
N ALA A 72 -4.05 -3.57 3.05
CA ALA A 72 -4.88 -4.55 3.76
C ALA A 72 -6.13 -4.93 2.93
N ALA A 73 -6.87 -3.93 2.45
CA ALA A 73 -8.06 -4.14 1.64
C ALA A 73 -7.76 -4.95 0.35
N HIS A 74 -6.63 -4.69 -0.30
CA HIS A 74 -6.20 -5.47 -1.47
C HIS A 74 -5.90 -6.94 -1.11
N GLY A 75 -5.28 -7.18 0.05
CA GLY A 75 -5.03 -8.52 0.59
C GLY A 75 -6.34 -9.30 0.79
N ASP A 76 -7.31 -8.67 1.44
CA ASP A 76 -8.62 -9.26 1.72
C ASP A 76 -9.40 -9.59 0.44
N TYR A 77 -9.39 -8.69 -0.55
CA TYR A 77 -10.00 -8.93 -1.86
C TYR A 77 -9.39 -10.15 -2.57
N ARG A 78 -8.07 -10.35 -2.50
CA ARG A 78 -7.41 -11.52 -3.12
C ARG A 78 -7.80 -12.84 -2.46
N VAL A 79 -7.97 -12.85 -1.13
CA VAL A 79 -8.42 -14.04 -0.40
C VAL A 79 -9.84 -14.41 -0.82
N LEU A 80 -10.71 -13.41 -0.97
CA LEU A 80 -12.09 -13.61 -1.40
C LEU A 80 -12.19 -14.17 -2.82
N GLU A 81 -11.37 -13.69 -3.77
CA GLU A 81 -11.35 -14.22 -5.14
C GLU A 81 -10.85 -15.67 -5.21
N LYS A 82 -9.85 -16.04 -4.41
CA LYS A 82 -9.36 -17.43 -4.36
C LYS A 82 -10.36 -18.41 -3.77
N GLN A 83 -11.25 -17.97 -2.89
CA GLN A 83 -12.27 -18.83 -2.28
C GLN A 83 -13.48 -19.10 -3.19
N SER A 84 -13.67 -18.32 -4.26
CA SER A 84 -14.78 -18.54 -5.21
C SER A 84 -14.53 -19.72 -6.18
N GLY A 85 -13.31 -20.27 -6.21
CA GLY A 85 -12.91 -21.32 -7.15
C GLY A 85 -12.95 -22.76 -6.65
N SER A 86 -13.40 -23.07 -5.43
CA SER A 86 -13.41 -24.47 -4.94
C SER A 86 -14.45 -24.71 -3.85
N LYS A 87 -15.31 -25.71 -4.09
CA LYS A 87 -16.41 -26.21 -3.23
C LYS A 87 -16.03 -26.32 -1.74
N PRO A 88 -16.96 -26.06 -0.80
CA PRO A 88 -16.69 -26.12 0.62
C PRO A 88 -16.64 -27.60 1.07
N LYS A 89 -15.47 -28.08 1.48
CA LYS A 89 -15.36 -29.31 2.26
C LYS A 89 -15.16 -28.95 3.73
N LYS A 90 -16.22 -29.13 4.51
CA LYS A 90 -16.22 -29.18 5.98
C LYS A 90 -15.01 -29.99 6.47
N ASN A 91 -14.11 -29.36 7.21
CA ASN A 91 -13.60 -29.99 8.43
C ASN A 91 -13.14 -28.94 9.45
N LYS A 92 -13.41 -29.31 10.69
CA LYS A 92 -13.25 -28.60 11.96
C LYS A 92 -11.76 -28.29 12.24
N LYS A 93 -11.54 -27.45 13.26
CA LYS A 93 -10.35 -27.29 14.16
C LYS A 93 -9.09 -26.62 13.60
N ASN A 94 -8.98 -25.28 13.77
CA ASN A 94 -8.10 -24.57 14.73
C ASN A 94 -8.12 -23.04 14.51
N ALA A 95 -8.44 -22.31 15.58
CA ALA A 95 -8.46 -20.86 15.67
C ALA A 95 -7.04 -20.30 15.79
N TRP A 96 -6.82 -19.13 15.17
CA TRP A 96 -5.61 -18.30 15.18
C TRP A 96 -4.38 -18.88 14.47
N GLN A 97 -4.41 -18.78 13.14
CA GLN A 97 -3.19 -18.72 12.33
C GLN A 97 -3.22 -17.39 11.57
N THR A 98 -2.70 -16.36 12.23
CA THR A 98 -2.29 -15.08 11.63
C THR A 98 -1.06 -15.33 10.77
N GLY A 99 -1.25 -15.99 9.64
CA GLY A 99 -0.22 -16.26 8.63
C GLY A 99 -0.03 -15.04 7.74
N SER A 100 0.46 -13.96 8.31
CA SER A 100 1.09 -12.86 7.57
C SER A 100 2.38 -13.40 6.96
N THR A 101 2.31 -13.99 5.78
CA THR A 101 3.48 -14.32 4.95
C THR A 101 2.98 -14.82 3.59
N ASN A 102 3.21 -14.04 2.53
CA ASN A 102 2.93 -14.33 1.11
C ASN A 102 1.67 -13.69 0.48
N CYS A 103 1.21 -12.54 0.98
CA CYS A 103 0.44 -11.59 0.16
C CYS A 103 1.35 -10.74 -0.77
N ASN A 104 2.67 -10.83 -0.62
CA ASN A 104 3.68 -9.93 -1.19
C ASN A 104 4.20 -10.35 -2.59
N LEU A 105 3.98 -11.58 -3.06
CA LEU A 105 4.67 -12.09 -4.25
C LEU A 105 4.31 -11.40 -5.58
N GLU A 106 3.26 -10.57 -5.62
CA GLU A 106 2.86 -9.84 -6.84
C GLU A 106 2.95 -8.31 -6.71
N LEU A 107 3.19 -7.77 -5.51
CA LEU A 107 3.36 -6.34 -5.33
C LEU A 107 4.82 -6.05 -5.03
N GLU A 108 5.45 -5.25 -5.88
CA GLU A 108 6.83 -4.80 -5.67
C GLU A 108 6.88 -3.69 -4.60
N CYS A 109 6.24 -3.90 -3.44
CA CYS A 109 6.25 -2.98 -2.30
C CYS A 109 6.35 -3.70 -0.95
N GLN A 110 7.02 -3.05 0.00
CA GLN A 110 7.32 -3.54 1.34
C GLN A 110 7.04 -2.46 2.39
N VAL A 111 6.57 -2.88 3.57
CA VAL A 111 6.29 -1.99 4.69
C VAL A 111 7.56 -1.71 5.49
N CYS A 112 7.90 -0.45 5.70
CA CYS A 112 9.02 -0.05 6.55
C CYS A 112 8.73 -0.37 8.02
N PRO A 113 9.62 -1.09 8.73
CA PRO A 113 9.40 -1.41 10.15
C PRO A 113 9.56 -0.18 11.06
N THR A 114 10.29 0.85 10.62
CA THR A 114 10.59 2.05 11.41
C THR A 114 9.44 3.05 11.39
N CYS A 115 8.95 3.43 10.20
CA CYS A 115 7.89 4.44 10.04
C CYS A 115 6.56 3.88 9.52
N ARG A 116 6.46 2.56 9.30
CA ARG A 116 5.26 1.86 8.78
C ARG A 116 4.82 2.26 7.37
N GLN A 117 5.59 3.11 6.69
CA GLN A 117 5.34 3.53 5.31
C GLN A 117 5.44 2.34 4.34
N VAL A 118 4.55 2.30 3.35
CA VAL A 118 4.62 1.33 2.26
C VAL A 118 5.52 1.91 1.17
N VAL A 119 6.63 1.24 0.88
CA VAL A 119 7.66 1.70 -0.06
C VAL A 119 7.85 0.66 -1.15
N ALA A 120 8.10 1.09 -2.39
CA ALA A 120 8.42 0.15 -3.45
C ALA A 120 9.70 -0.63 -3.10
N GLN A 121 9.77 -1.91 -3.48
CA GLN A 121 10.88 -2.80 -3.11
C GLN A 121 12.22 -2.28 -3.63
N LYS A 122 12.23 -1.66 -4.82
CA LYS A 122 13.40 -0.99 -5.41
C LYS A 122 13.91 0.18 -4.57
N ASP A 123 13.01 0.88 -3.89
CA ASP A 123 13.31 2.10 -3.11
C ASP A 123 13.52 1.81 -1.62
N PHE A 124 13.20 0.60 -1.15
CA PHE A 124 13.26 0.23 0.26
C PHE A 124 14.65 0.41 0.86
N SER A 125 15.71 0.04 0.13
CA SER A 125 17.10 0.19 0.61
C SER A 125 17.47 1.66 0.79
N ALA A 126 17.12 2.53 -0.17
CA ALA A 126 17.36 3.98 -0.08
C ALA A 126 16.53 4.62 1.03
N HIS A 127 15.27 4.20 1.19
CA HIS A 127 14.42 4.63 2.29
C HIS A 127 15.00 4.22 3.66
N LYS A 128 15.54 3.00 3.78
CA LYS A 128 16.16 2.52 5.03
C LYS A 128 17.39 3.33 5.41
N THR A 129 18.20 3.76 4.44
CA THR A 129 19.37 4.61 4.72
C THR A 129 19.00 5.97 5.29
N LEU A 130 17.81 6.51 4.98
CA LEU A 130 17.33 7.76 5.58
C LEU A 130 17.04 7.61 7.08
N HIS A 131 16.61 6.43 7.53
CA HIS A 131 16.44 6.14 8.96
C HIS A 131 17.75 5.88 9.69
N MET A 132 18.83 5.56 8.98
CA MET A 132 20.15 5.28 9.55
C MET A 132 21.00 6.56 9.75
N GLY A 133 20.55 7.71 9.24
CA GLY A 133 21.33 8.95 9.19
C GLY A 133 21.28 9.85 10.43
N ASP A 134 20.61 9.44 11.52
CA ASP A 134 20.47 10.26 12.75
C ASP A 134 21.13 9.63 13.99
N ASP A 135 21.79 8.47 13.86
CA ASP A 135 22.45 7.78 14.99
C ASP A 135 23.84 8.38 15.35
N ASP A 136 24.30 9.40 14.63
CA ASP A 136 25.59 10.09 14.89
C ASP A 136 25.41 11.44 15.62
N PHE A 137 24.38 11.56 16.46
CA PHE A 137 24.36 12.60 17.49
C PHE A 137 24.71 11.94 18.84
N PRO A 138 25.92 12.16 19.38
CA PRO A 138 26.29 11.56 20.66
C PRO A 138 25.30 12.06 21.72
N SER A 139 24.65 11.14 22.43
CA SER A 139 23.72 11.48 23.50
C SER A 139 24.39 12.43 24.51
N LEU A 140 23.70 13.50 24.92
CA LEU A 140 24.16 14.52 25.88
C LEU A 140 24.36 13.98 27.32
N GLN A 141 24.48 12.66 27.50
CA GLN A 141 24.80 12.05 28.80
C GLN A 141 26.32 11.98 29.04
N SER A 142 27.15 12.25 28.03
CA SER A 142 28.62 12.21 28.13
C SER A 142 29.28 13.52 28.61
N ILE A 143 28.53 14.63 28.70
CA ILE A 143 29.10 15.98 28.96
C ILE A 143 29.11 16.37 30.45
N SER A 144 28.55 15.57 31.37
CA SER A 144 28.48 15.92 32.80
C SER A 144 29.69 15.51 33.66
N LYS A 145 30.87 15.22 33.08
CA LYS A 145 32.06 14.84 33.86
C LYS A 145 33.31 15.72 33.69
N ILE A 146 33.22 16.85 32.98
CA ILE A 146 34.39 17.72 32.69
C ILE A 146 34.28 19.10 33.36
N ILE A 147 33.56 19.22 34.47
CA ILE A 147 33.73 20.37 35.36
C ILE A 147 33.88 19.84 36.79
N SER A 148 35.14 19.64 37.19
CA SER A 148 35.62 19.53 38.57
C SER A 148 36.79 20.48 38.72
#